data_AF-A0A2V6SEN0-F1
#
_entry.id   AF-A0A2V6SEN0-F1
#
_cell.length_a   1.000
_cell.length_b   1.000
_cell.length_c   1.000
_cell.angle_alpha   90.00
_cell.angle_beta   90.00
_cell.angle_gamma   90.00
#
_symmetry.space_group_name_H-M   'P 1'
#
loop_
_entity.id
_entity.type
_entity.pdbx_description
1 polymer ?
#
loop_
_entity_poly.entity_id
_entity_poly.type
_entity_poly.pdbx_seq_one_letter_code
_entity_poly.pdbx_strand_id
1 'polypeptide(L)' 'MASQPTALLTTSLFEAYGRDQSLGRAAALRSAQLKLLGDPAMSHPALWAPFVLVGDGGTP' A
#
# COMPACT_ATOMS: atom_id res chain seq x y z
N MET A 1 12.93 -12.07 -9.60
CA MET A 1 11.78 -11.47 -10.29
C MET A 1 10.83 -10.98 -9.20
N ALA A 2 10.67 -9.66 -9.02
CA ALA A 2 9.69 -9.15 -8.07
C ALA A 2 8.29 -9.51 -8.59
N SER A 3 7.45 -10.12 -7.77
CA SER A 3 6.08 -10.45 -8.16
C SER A 3 5.36 -9.16 -8.56
N GLN A 4 4.70 -9.15 -9.71
CA GLN A 4 3.92 -8.00 -10.24
C GLN A 4 3.04 -7.28 -9.19
N PRO A 5 2.37 -8.00 -8.26
CA PRO A 5 1.57 -7.39 -7.19
C PRO A 5 2.41 -6.64 -6.16
N THR A 6 3.59 -7.17 -5.82
CA THR A 6 4.52 -6.53 -4.89
C THR A 6 4.99 -5.18 -5.43
N ALA A 7 5.31 -5.12 -6.72
CA ALA A 7 5.71 -3.87 -7.36
C ALA A 7 4.59 -2.82 -7.30
N LEU A 8 3.37 -3.19 -7.68
CA LEU A 8 2.22 -2.27 -7.68
C LEU A 8 1.83 -1.77 -6.29
N LEU A 9 1.88 -2.64 -5.28
CA LEU A 9 1.62 -2.28 -3.90
C LEU A 9 2.68 -1.30 -3.37
N THR A 10 3.96 -1.61 -3.62
CA THR A 10 5.08 -0.78 -3.13
C THR A 10 5.08 0.59 -3.81
N THR A 11 4.84 0.66 -5.13
CA THR A 11 4.71 1.93 -5.85
C THR A 11 3.52 2.75 -5.35
N SER A 12 2.35 2.13 -5.18
CA SER A 12 1.16 2.84 -4.72
C SER A 12 1.30 3.35 -3.28
N LEU A 13 2.03 2.62 -2.42
CA LEU A 13 2.37 3.05 -1.06
C LEU A 13 3.21 4.33 -1.08
N PHE A 14 4.30 4.36 -1.86
CA PHE A 14 5.16 5.54 -1.94
C PHE A 14 4.51 6.72 -2.65
N GLU A 15 3.65 6.47 -3.65
CA GLU A 15 2.82 7.52 -4.27
C GLU A 15 1.89 8.18 -3.25
N ALA A 16 1.18 7.37 -2.45
CA ALA A 16 0.26 7.89 -1.44
C ALA A 16 1.01 8.69 -0.36
N TYR A 17 2.16 8.19 0.09
CA TYR A 17 2.99 8.87 1.09
C TYR A 17 3.68 10.13 0.54
N GLY A 18 4.09 10.13 -0.73
CA GLY A 18 4.71 11.29 -1.37
C GLY A 18 3.73 12.43 -1.64
N ARG A 19 2.44 12.12 -1.86
CA ARG A 19 1.39 13.13 -2.02
C ARG A 19 1.01 13.81 -0.72
N ASP A 20 1.05 13.07 0.39
CA ASP A 20 0.68 13.60 1.68
C ASP A 20 1.48 12.91 2.79
N GLN A 21 2.52 13.61 3.27
CA GLN A 21 3.37 13.13 4.36
C GLN A 21 2.67 13.20 5.73
N SER A 22 1.56 13.94 5.84
CA SER A 22 0.70 13.95 7.04
C SER A 22 -0.18 12.70 7.12
N LEU A 23 -0.42 12.07 5.97
CA LEU A 23 -1.05 10.76 5.83
C LEU A 23 -0.01 9.71 6.28
N GLY A 24 0.08 9.48 7.59
CA GLY A 24 1.02 8.54 8.18
C GLY A 24 1.09 7.22 7.40
N ARG A 25 2.28 6.60 7.38
CA ARG A 25 2.60 5.45 6.50
C ARG A 25 1.56 4.31 6.52
N ALA A 26 0.88 4.11 7.65
CA ALA A 26 -0.20 3.12 7.77
C ALA A 26 -1.44 3.47 6.91
N ALA A 27 -1.83 4.74 6.85
CA ALA A 27 -2.92 5.23 6.02
C ALA A 27 -2.57 5.14 4.52
N ALA A 28 -1.30 5.40 4.17
CA ALA A 28 -0.81 5.22 2.82
C ALA A 28 -0.86 3.75 2.37
N LEU A 29 -0.45 2.81 3.23
CA LEU A 29 -0.55 1.37 2.95
C LEU A 29 -2.00 0.92 2.76
N ARG A 30 -2.89 1.36 3.65
CA ARG A 30 -4.33 1.06 3.54
C ARG A 30 -4.90 1.58 2.21
N SER A 31 -4.51 2.78 1.80
CA SER A 31 -4.95 3.36 0.52
C SER A 31 -4.45 2.54 -0.67
N ALA A 32 -3.20 2.06 -0.64
CA ALA A 32 -2.65 1.19 -1.67
C ALA A 32 -3.39 -0.18 -1.73
N GLN A 33 -3.74 -0.76 -0.58
CA GLN A 33 -4.52 -2.00 -0.52
C GLN A 33 -5.94 -1.83 -1.08
N LEU A 34 -6.63 -0.72 -0.75
CA LEU A 34 -7.94 -0.41 -1.30
C LEU A 34 -7.91 -0.18 -2.82
N LYS A 35 -6.84 0.43 -3.33
CA LYS A 35 -6.62 0.61 -4.77
C LYS A 35 -6.49 -0.74 -5.50
N LEU A 36 -5.76 -1.69 -4.92
CA LEU A 36 -5.63 -3.06 -5.47
C LEU A 36 -6.93 -3.86 -5.34
N LEU A 37 -7.69 -3.64 -4.26
CA LEU A 37 -8.99 -4.27 -4.08
C LEU A 37 -9.97 -3.88 -5.21
N GLY A 38 -9.91 -2.63 -5.67
CA GLY A 38 -10.72 -2.12 -6.78
C GLY A 38 -10.30 -2.60 -8.18
N ASP A 39 -9.14 -3.23 -8.34
CA ASP A 39 -8.69 -3.80 -9.61
C ASP A 39 -9.03 -5.30 -9.67
N PRO A 40 -9.91 -5.74 -10.59
CA PRO A 40 -10.35 -7.14 -10.70
C PRO A 40 -9.21 -8.16 -10.86
N ALA A 41 -8.08 -7.75 -11.46
CA ALA A 41 -6.90 -8.62 -11.62
C ALA A 41 -6.10 -8.76 -10.31
N MET A 42 -6.32 -7.87 -9.35
CA MET A 42 -5.51 -7.72 -8.13
C MET A 42 -6.33 -7.76 -6.83
N SER A 43 -7.66 -7.94 -6.93
CA SER A 43 -8.56 -8.02 -5.78
C SER A 43 -8.27 -9.19 -4.84
N HIS A 44 -7.59 -10.24 -5.30
CA HIS A 44 -7.36 -11.43 -4.48
C HIS A 44 -6.49 -11.10 -3.24
N PRO A 45 -6.95 -11.37 -2.01
CA PRO A 45 -6.26 -10.97 -0.79
C PRO A 45 -4.81 -11.43 -0.67
N ALA A 46 -4.46 -12.58 -1.26
CA ALA A 46 -3.07 -13.06 -1.30
C ALA A 46 -2.06 -12.07 -1.93
N LEU A 47 -2.53 -11.10 -2.71
CA LEU A 47 -1.70 -10.13 -3.43
C LEU A 47 -1.33 -8.90 -2.60
N TRP A 48 -2.10 -8.60 -1.54
CA TRP A 48 -1.95 -7.36 -0.77
C TRP A 48 -2.08 -7.54 0.77
N ALA A 49 -2.76 -8.58 1.23
CA ALA A 49 -2.96 -8.87 2.66
C ALA A 49 -1.70 -9.28 3.46
N PRO A 50 -0.67 -9.96 2.89
CA PRO A 50 0.52 -10.32 3.67
C PRO A 50 1.43 -9.12 3.98
N PHE A 51 1.18 -7.96 3.37
CA PHE A 51 1.95 -6.75 3.61
C PHE A 51 1.39 -6.01 4.80
N VAL A 52 2.17 -5.99 5.88
CA VAL A 52 1.88 -5.25 7.11
C VAL A 52 2.95 -4.19 7.32
N LEU A 53 2.53 -3.02 7.77
CA LEU A 53 3.44 -2.00 8.23
C LEU A 53 3.67 -2.18 9.74
N VAL A 54 4.93 -2.21 10.17
CA VAL A 54 5.32 -2.25 11.58
C VAL A 54 6.04 -0.94 11.91
N GLY A 55 5.54 -0.21 12.91
CA GLY A 55 5.99 1.14 13.29
C GLY A 55 4.85 2.15 13.17
N ASP A 56 4.52 2.79 14.28
CA ASP A 56 3.41 3.75 14.38
C ASP A 56 3.71 5.04 13.61
N GLY A 57 2.66 5.66 13.09
CA GLY A 57 2.75 6.86 12.28
C GLY A 57 3.57 7.94 12.96
N GLY A 58 4.72 8.28 12.38
CA GLY A 58 5.41 9.53 12.70
C GLY A 58 4.58 10.71 12.19
N THR A 59 3.53 11.07 12.93
CA THR A 59 3.05 12.45 12.95
C THR A 59 4.08 13.27 13.74
N PRO A 60 4.52 14.44 13.24
CA PRO A 60 5.32 15.38 14.02
C PRO A 60 4.67 15.74 15.37
#